data_AF-A0A1G1AGK1-F1
#
_entry.id   AF-A0A1G1AGK1-F1
#
_cell.length_a   1.000
_cell.length_b   1.000
_cell.length_c   1.000
_cell.angle_alpha   90.00
_cell.angle_beta   90.00
_cell.angle_gamma   90.00
#
_symmetry.space_group_name_H-M   'P 1'
#
loop_
_entity.id
_entity.type
_entity.pdbx_description
1 polymer ?
#
loop_
_entity_poly.entity_id
_entity_poly.type
_entity_poly.pdbx_seq_one_letter_code
_entity_poly.pdbx_strand_id
1 'polypeptide(L)'
;MRKGYKDNTGVRKDMPRNGKTFPEMCHLLGKSGPYVHNLQSKLGLYIPAGGDGYSNAYIIFLQTIISLRTFSIPLDDVCQLFETEKKLLKLLKVDSLTQSKTWYLDACNLARDGRDGKRLLLTNHEIDLHIKPNAIQSNLDFGAKEKELFSGHEMGEDARKVYDVYRRQRDEIMSRVQDETCVLERALDWLISVSP
;
A
#
# COMPACT_ATOMS: atom_id res chain seq x y z
N MET A 1 43.81 10.83 -37.57
CA MET A 1 43.80 11.61 -36.31
C MET A 1 42.49 11.35 -35.58
N ARG A 2 42.50 10.50 -34.55
CA ARG A 2 41.32 10.14 -33.74
C ARG A 2 41.18 11.14 -32.59
N LYS A 3 40.07 11.88 -32.52
CA LYS A 3 39.72 12.70 -31.34
C LYS A 3 39.20 11.77 -30.25
N GLY A 4 39.91 11.74 -29.13
CA GLY A 4 39.54 11.00 -27.93
C GLY A 4 38.34 11.64 -27.24
N TYR A 5 37.28 10.85 -27.07
CA TYR A 5 36.19 11.13 -26.15
C TYR A 5 36.68 10.72 -24.75
N LYS A 6 36.95 11.69 -23.88
CA LYS A 6 37.24 11.43 -22.47
C LYS A 6 35.91 11.41 -21.73
N ASP A 7 35.49 10.21 -21.35
CA ASP A 7 34.38 10.01 -20.41
C ASP A 7 34.69 10.72 -19.10
N ASN A 8 33.79 11.62 -18.75
CA ASN A 8 33.89 12.46 -17.56
C ASN A 8 32.61 12.26 -16.75
N THR A 9 32.51 11.13 -16.05
CA THR A 9 31.51 10.94 -14.98
C THR A 9 32.15 10.17 -13.83
N GLY A 10 32.91 10.89 -13.03
CA GLY A 10 33.15 10.52 -11.65
C GLY A 10 31.83 10.57 -10.88
N VAL A 11 31.13 9.44 -10.80
CA VAL A 11 30.07 9.25 -9.82
C VAL A 11 30.65 8.36 -8.73
N ARG A 12 30.76 8.97 -7.55
CA ARG A 12 31.23 8.39 -6.30
C ARG A 12 30.49 7.07 -6.04
N LYS A 13 31.21 5.95 -6.16
CA LYS A 13 30.92 4.73 -5.40
C LYS A 13 31.00 5.10 -3.92
N ASP A 14 30.18 4.45 -3.08
CA ASP A 14 30.28 4.47 -1.60
C ASP A 14 29.35 5.45 -0.85
N MET A 15 28.08 5.57 -1.26
CA MET A 15 27.00 5.87 -0.30
C MET A 15 26.29 4.57 0.09
N PRO A 16 25.99 4.34 1.38
CA PRO A 16 25.17 3.21 1.79
C PRO A 16 23.79 3.36 1.14
N ARG A 17 23.44 2.43 0.27
CA ARG A 17 22.10 2.39 -0.34
C ARG A 17 21.10 2.04 0.76
N ASN A 18 20.30 3.00 1.19
CA ASN A 18 19.23 2.79 2.18
C ASN A 18 18.02 2.00 1.61
N GLY A 19 18.18 1.27 0.51
CA GLY A 19 17.11 0.50 -0.11
C GLY A 19 17.60 -0.45 -1.21
N LYS A 20 16.73 -1.37 -1.61
CA LYS A 20 17.04 -2.41 -2.61
C LYS A 20 16.95 -1.86 -4.03
N THR A 21 17.72 -2.42 -4.95
CA THR A 21 17.65 -2.02 -6.36
C THR A 21 16.43 -2.63 -7.07
N PHE A 22 16.05 -2.08 -8.23
CA PHE A 22 14.95 -2.65 -9.02
C PHE A 22 15.17 -4.12 -9.41
N PRO A 23 16.37 -4.53 -9.87
CA PRO A 23 16.65 -5.94 -10.17
C PRO A 23 16.54 -6.85 -8.94
N GLU A 24 17.05 -6.42 -7.78
CA GLU A 24 16.92 -7.16 -6.51
C GLU A 24 15.45 -7.31 -6.12
N MET A 25 14.64 -6.25 -6.24
CA MET A 25 13.21 -6.31 -5.97
C MET A 25 12.51 -7.31 -6.89
N CYS A 26 12.78 -7.28 -8.20
CA CYS A 26 12.17 -8.24 -9.13
C CYS A 26 12.53 -9.70 -8.77
N HIS A 27 13.78 -9.93 -8.36
CA HIS A 27 14.24 -11.24 -7.91
C HIS A 27 13.51 -11.70 -6.64
N LEU A 28 13.38 -10.81 -5.65
CA LEU A 28 12.65 -11.10 -4.40
C LEU A 28 11.14 -11.35 -4.62
N LEU A 29 10.55 -10.72 -5.63
CA LEU A 29 9.15 -10.94 -5.99
C LEU A 29 8.94 -12.18 -6.87
N GLY A 30 10.00 -12.75 -7.45
CA GLY A 30 9.91 -13.86 -8.39
C GLY A 30 9.14 -13.51 -9.67
N LYS A 31 9.09 -12.22 -10.06
CA LYS A 31 8.34 -11.73 -11.23
C LYS A 31 9.25 -10.98 -12.19
N SER A 32 8.85 -10.91 -13.46
CA SER A 32 9.61 -10.21 -14.48
C SER A 32 9.56 -8.69 -14.27
N GLY A 33 10.63 -7.99 -14.64
CA GLY A 33 10.71 -6.53 -14.56
C GLY A 33 9.54 -5.80 -15.25
N PRO A 34 9.13 -6.18 -16.48
CA PRO A 34 7.98 -5.57 -17.15
C PRO A 34 6.67 -5.76 -16.38
N TYR A 35 6.47 -6.92 -15.73
CA TYR A 35 5.28 -7.18 -14.93
C TYR A 35 5.24 -6.28 -13.68
N VAL A 36 6.37 -6.18 -12.97
CA VAL A 36 6.48 -5.31 -11.78
C VAL A 36 6.29 -3.84 -12.16
N HIS A 37 6.87 -3.40 -13.29
CA HIS A 37 6.68 -2.04 -13.79
C HIS A 37 5.21 -1.76 -14.16
N ASN A 38 4.52 -2.73 -14.78
CA ASN A 38 3.09 -2.59 -15.08
C ASN A 38 2.26 -2.41 -13.79
N LEU A 39 2.55 -3.22 -12.76
CA LEU A 39 1.93 -3.08 -11.43
C LEU A 39 2.16 -1.69 -10.84
N GLN A 40 3.42 -1.22 -10.82
CA GLN A 40 3.76 0.10 -10.28
C GLN A 40 3.02 1.22 -11.01
N SER A 41 2.95 1.14 -12.35
CA SER A 41 2.25 2.11 -13.19
C SER A 41 0.74 2.10 -12.93
N LYS A 42 0.10 0.93 -12.93
CA LYS A 42 -1.35 0.80 -12.70
C LYS A 42 -1.78 1.25 -11.31
N LEU A 43 -0.96 1.03 -10.29
CA LEU A 43 -1.22 1.46 -8.91
C LEU A 43 -0.78 2.91 -8.64
N GLY A 44 -0.21 3.60 -9.63
CA GLY A 44 0.28 4.97 -9.49
C GLY A 44 1.33 5.11 -8.37
N LEU A 45 2.18 4.10 -8.20
CA LEU A 45 3.18 4.10 -7.12
C LEU A 45 4.35 5.02 -7.46
N TYR A 46 4.93 5.62 -6.43
CA TYR A 46 6.19 6.34 -6.58
C TYR A 46 7.30 5.38 -7.04
N ILE A 47 8.05 5.80 -8.06
CA ILE A 47 9.22 5.10 -8.58
C ILE A 47 10.45 5.92 -8.15
N PRO A 48 11.33 5.38 -7.30
CA PRO A 48 12.57 6.06 -6.90
C PRO A 48 13.44 6.39 -8.12
N ALA A 49 13.86 7.66 -8.23
CA ALA A 49 14.82 8.10 -9.25
C ALA A 49 16.27 7.80 -8.80
N GLY A 50 17.16 7.56 -9.78
CA GLY A 50 18.50 6.99 -9.61
C GLY A 50 19.28 7.47 -8.37
N GLY A 51 19.38 6.58 -7.38
CA GLY A 51 20.11 6.79 -6.13
C GLY A 51 19.33 6.30 -4.91
N ASP A 52 18.02 6.54 -4.91
CA ASP A 52 17.12 6.05 -3.86
C ASP A 52 16.72 4.60 -4.14
N GLY A 53 16.92 3.72 -3.16
CA GLY A 53 16.50 2.31 -3.26
C GLY A 53 15.04 2.11 -2.82
N TYR A 54 14.46 0.99 -3.21
CA TYR A 54 13.13 0.57 -2.74
C TYR A 54 13.20 0.18 -1.26
N SER A 55 12.28 0.74 -0.47
CA SER A 55 12.13 0.38 0.93
C SER A 55 11.57 -1.04 1.08
N ASN A 56 11.81 -1.68 2.23
CA ASN A 56 11.23 -3.00 2.50
C ASN A 56 9.69 -2.97 2.49
N ALA A 57 9.11 -1.88 2.96
CA ALA A 57 7.67 -1.67 3.03
C ALA A 57 7.03 -1.76 1.64
N TYR A 58 7.72 -1.16 0.66
CA TYR A 58 7.34 -1.22 -0.74
C TYR A 58 7.31 -2.65 -1.29
N ILE A 59 8.30 -3.46 -0.91
CA ILE A 59 8.43 -4.84 -1.37
C ILE A 59 7.34 -5.71 -0.75
N ILE A 60 7.09 -5.57 0.56
CA ILE A 60 6.02 -6.29 1.26
C ILE A 60 4.65 -5.95 0.68
N PHE A 61 4.42 -4.67 0.34
CA PHE A 61 3.21 -4.24 -0.34
C PHE A 61 3.04 -4.94 -1.71
N LEU A 62 4.08 -4.94 -2.54
CA LEU A 62 4.03 -5.63 -3.83
C LEU A 62 3.87 -7.15 -3.69
N GLN A 63 4.50 -7.77 -2.70
CA GLN A 63 4.29 -9.18 -2.36
C GLN A 63 2.82 -9.44 -2.03
N THR A 64 2.20 -8.59 -1.22
CA THR A 64 0.78 -8.70 -0.84
C THR A 64 -0.11 -8.64 -2.09
N ILE A 65 0.13 -7.69 -3.00
CA ILE A 65 -0.64 -7.60 -4.25
C ILE A 65 -0.44 -8.84 -5.12
N ILE A 66 0.81 -9.31 -5.26
CA ILE A 66 1.10 -10.53 -6.03
C ILE A 66 0.39 -11.74 -5.42
N SER A 67 0.35 -11.85 -4.09
CA SER A 67 -0.42 -12.89 -3.40
C SER A 67 -1.91 -12.79 -3.72
N LEU A 68 -2.52 -11.60 -3.64
CA LEU A 68 -3.93 -11.41 -4.00
C LEU A 68 -4.19 -11.77 -5.48
N ARG A 69 -3.26 -11.46 -6.38
CA ARG A 69 -3.33 -11.83 -7.79
C ARG A 69 -3.25 -13.35 -8.00
N THR A 70 -2.56 -14.07 -7.13
CA THR A 70 -2.53 -15.54 -7.14
C THR A 70 -3.88 -16.15 -6.75
N PHE A 71 -4.63 -15.50 -5.86
CA PHE A 71 -6.03 -15.86 -5.53
C PHE A 71 -7.05 -15.36 -6.57
N SER A 72 -6.65 -15.24 -7.84
CA SER A 72 -7.52 -14.82 -8.95
C SER A 72 -8.19 -13.44 -8.79
N ILE A 73 -7.72 -12.58 -7.89
CA ILE A 73 -8.34 -11.26 -7.69
C ILE A 73 -7.98 -10.35 -8.87
N PRO A 74 -8.97 -9.70 -9.53
CA PRO A 74 -8.71 -8.72 -10.57
C PRO A 74 -7.84 -7.57 -10.06
N LEU A 75 -6.85 -7.15 -10.86
CA LEU A 75 -5.99 -6.04 -10.47
C LEU A 75 -6.77 -4.74 -10.32
N ASP A 76 -7.84 -4.56 -11.08
CA ASP A 76 -8.66 -3.35 -11.03
C ASP A 76 -9.41 -3.24 -9.69
N ASP A 77 -9.89 -4.36 -9.12
CA ASP A 77 -10.49 -4.41 -7.78
C ASP A 77 -9.47 -4.03 -6.70
N VAL A 78 -8.23 -4.52 -6.83
CA VAL A 78 -7.12 -4.17 -5.92
C VAL A 78 -6.77 -2.68 -6.05
N CYS A 79 -6.73 -2.13 -7.26
CA CYS A 79 -6.49 -0.71 -7.48
C CYS A 79 -7.60 0.15 -6.87
N GLN A 80 -8.86 -0.25 -7.02
CA GLN A 80 -9.99 0.48 -6.45
C GLN A 80 -9.97 0.46 -4.91
N LEU A 81 -9.66 -0.70 -4.32
CA LEU A 81 -9.46 -0.81 -2.87
C LEU A 81 -8.31 0.09 -2.41
N PHE A 82 -7.18 0.07 -3.12
CA PHE A 82 -6.00 0.86 -2.77
C PHE A 82 -6.24 2.37 -2.85
N GLU A 83 -6.94 2.85 -3.87
CA GLU A 83 -7.30 4.26 -3.95
C GLU A 83 -8.27 4.67 -2.83
N THR A 84 -9.18 3.78 -2.44
CA THR A 84 -10.07 4.00 -1.29
C THR A 84 -9.28 4.02 0.03
N GLU A 85 -8.31 3.14 0.22
CA GLU A 85 -7.39 3.16 1.38
C GLU A 85 -6.57 4.46 1.40
N LYS A 86 -5.96 4.87 0.29
CA LYS A 86 -5.20 6.12 0.20
C LYS A 86 -6.07 7.34 0.51
N LYS A 87 -7.31 7.35 0.03
CA LYS A 87 -8.28 8.40 0.33
C LYS A 87 -8.60 8.45 1.82
N LEU A 88 -8.85 7.31 2.43
CA LEU A 88 -9.10 7.21 3.87
C LEU A 88 -7.88 7.71 4.68
N LEU A 89 -6.67 7.32 4.30
CA LEU A 89 -5.46 7.78 4.99
C LEU A 89 -5.23 9.29 4.87
N LYS A 90 -5.56 9.90 3.71
CA LYS A 90 -5.53 11.36 3.53
C LYS A 90 -6.57 12.08 4.40
N LEU A 91 -7.78 11.52 4.53
CA LEU A 91 -8.80 12.06 5.43
C LEU A 91 -8.36 11.99 6.90
N LEU A 92 -7.60 10.97 7.26
CA LEU A 92 -6.96 10.83 8.57
C LEU A 92 -5.66 11.64 8.71
N LYS A 93 -5.30 12.44 7.70
CA LYS A 93 -4.10 13.30 7.66
C LYS A 93 -2.78 12.55 7.89
N VAL A 94 -2.72 11.27 7.54
CA VAL A 94 -1.50 10.44 7.68
C VAL A 94 -0.37 10.97 6.78
N ASP A 95 -0.72 11.60 5.67
CA ASP A 95 0.21 12.29 4.77
C ASP A 95 0.96 13.45 5.45
N SER A 96 0.41 14.04 6.50
CA SER A 96 1.06 15.11 7.27
C SER A 96 2.06 14.60 8.31
N LEU A 97 2.01 13.30 8.66
CA LEU A 97 2.84 12.72 9.72
C LEU A 97 4.30 12.49 9.29
N THR A 98 4.52 12.26 7.99
CA THR A 98 5.83 11.87 7.46
C THR A 98 6.11 12.61 6.16
N GLN A 99 7.34 13.11 5.97
CA GLN A 99 7.78 13.72 4.70
C GLN A 99 8.16 12.66 3.63
N SER A 100 7.82 11.39 3.85
CA SER A 100 8.13 10.27 2.98
C SER A 100 7.30 10.34 1.69
N LYS A 101 7.95 10.17 0.54
CA LYS A 101 7.24 10.10 -0.75
C LYS A 101 6.36 8.85 -0.87
N THR A 102 6.63 7.84 -0.05
CA THR A 102 5.87 6.58 0.05
C THR A 102 5.16 6.46 1.40
N TRP A 103 4.76 7.58 2.01
CA TRP A 103 4.13 7.63 3.34
C TRP A 103 3.01 6.59 3.54
N TYR A 104 2.24 6.31 2.48
CA TYR A 104 1.14 5.36 2.51
C TYR A 104 1.57 3.88 2.60
N LEU A 105 2.85 3.56 2.41
CA LEU A 105 3.41 2.21 2.51
C LEU A 105 4.23 2.00 3.77
N ASP A 106 4.55 3.07 4.51
CA ASP A 106 5.53 2.97 5.60
C ASP A 106 5.08 2.00 6.70
N ALA A 107 3.77 1.84 6.90
CA ALA A 107 3.17 0.87 7.83
C ALA A 107 3.19 -0.60 7.34
N CYS A 108 3.50 -0.86 6.06
CA CYS A 108 3.57 -2.23 5.51
C CYS A 108 4.72 -3.06 6.11
N ASN A 109 5.72 -2.42 6.72
CA ASN A 109 6.81 -3.11 7.42
C ASN A 109 6.41 -3.67 8.79
N LEU A 110 5.27 -3.27 9.35
CA LEU A 110 4.84 -3.72 10.67
C LEU A 110 4.32 -5.15 10.60
N ALA A 111 4.83 -6.02 11.48
CA ALA A 111 4.37 -7.40 11.57
C ALA A 111 2.85 -7.43 11.75
N ARG A 112 2.15 -8.25 10.96
CA ARG A 112 0.71 -8.46 11.10
C ARG A 112 0.45 -9.28 12.35
N ASP A 113 0.00 -8.63 13.41
CA ASP A 113 -0.54 -9.34 14.57
C ASP A 113 -1.87 -9.97 14.15
N GLY A 114 -1.83 -11.28 13.93
CA GLY A 114 -2.71 -12.02 13.01
C GLY A 114 -4.19 -12.14 13.38
N ARG A 115 -4.78 -11.23 14.16
CA ARG A 115 -6.21 -11.30 14.54
C ARG A 115 -6.92 -9.96 14.70
N ASP A 116 -6.24 -8.82 14.57
CA ASP A 116 -6.91 -7.55 14.81
C ASP A 116 -7.45 -6.98 13.50
N GLY A 117 -8.79 -7.03 13.33
CA GLY A 117 -9.52 -6.47 12.18
C GLY A 117 -9.43 -4.95 12.05
N LYS A 118 -8.54 -4.31 12.81
CA LYS A 118 -8.30 -2.87 12.91
C LYS A 118 -7.31 -2.34 11.88
N ARG A 119 -6.63 -3.21 11.13
CA ARG A 119 -5.65 -2.81 10.11
C ARG A 119 -6.22 -2.87 8.70
N LEU A 120 -5.81 -1.91 7.88
CA LEU A 120 -6.08 -1.89 6.45
C LEU A 120 -5.41 -3.08 5.74
N LEU A 121 -6.05 -3.55 4.67
CA LEU A 121 -5.69 -4.77 3.96
C LEU A 121 -4.42 -4.62 3.13
N LEU A 122 -4.21 -3.47 2.50
CA LEU A 122 -3.05 -3.27 1.63
C LEU A 122 -1.95 -2.47 2.31
N THR A 123 -2.30 -1.33 2.92
CA THR A 123 -1.36 -0.41 3.56
C THR A 123 -0.97 -0.82 4.98
N ASN A 124 -1.66 -1.82 5.56
CA ASN A 124 -1.43 -2.33 6.92
C ASN A 124 -1.53 -1.27 8.03
N HIS A 125 -2.07 -0.10 7.70
CA HIS A 125 -2.25 1.00 8.65
C HIS A 125 -3.31 0.63 9.68
N GLU A 126 -3.00 0.82 10.96
CA GLU A 126 -3.95 0.63 12.04
C GLU A 126 -4.91 1.82 12.10
N ILE A 127 -6.21 1.50 12.02
CA ILE A 127 -7.31 2.42 12.23
C ILE A 127 -7.91 2.03 13.58
N ASP A 128 -7.26 2.42 14.67
CA ASP A 128 -7.87 2.36 16.01
C ASP A 128 -8.80 3.56 16.19
N LEU A 129 -9.83 3.64 15.33
CA LEU A 129 -10.89 4.63 15.47
C LEU A 129 -11.96 4.04 16.38
N HIS A 130 -11.68 4.03 17.69
CA HIS A 130 -12.72 4.05 18.72
C HIS A 130 -13.49 5.38 18.65
N ILE A 131 -14.17 5.67 17.54
CA ILE A 131 -15.08 6.82 17.47
C ILE A 131 -16.33 6.41 18.25
N LYS A 132 -16.31 6.60 19.57
CA LYS A 132 -17.50 6.49 20.41
C LYS A 132 -18.57 7.40 19.81
N PRO A 133 -19.72 6.87 19.35
CA PRO A 133 -20.73 7.66 18.63
C PRO A 133 -21.35 8.78 19.48
N ASN A 134 -21.11 8.81 20.79
CA ASN A 134 -21.71 9.75 21.74
C ASN A 134 -20.75 10.82 22.28
N ALA A 135 -19.58 11.04 21.67
CA ALA A 135 -18.59 12.02 22.14
C ALA A 135 -18.51 13.29 21.28
N ILE A 136 -19.54 13.62 20.49
CA ILE A 136 -19.64 14.93 19.86
C ILE A 136 -20.26 15.86 20.89
N GLN A 137 -19.46 16.71 21.52
CA GLN A 137 -19.93 17.77 22.40
C GLN A 137 -20.81 18.72 21.58
N SER A 138 -22.12 18.68 21.80
CA SER A 138 -23.10 19.54 21.12
C SER A 138 -23.01 21.02 21.53
N ASN A 139 -22.08 21.37 22.43
CA ASN A 139 -21.96 22.70 23.04
C ASN A 139 -20.57 23.32 22.84
N LEU A 140 -19.85 23.02 21.74
CA LEU A 140 -18.73 23.86 21.35
C LEU A 140 -19.28 25.18 20.78
N ASP A 141 -19.04 26.26 21.51
CA ASP A 141 -19.28 27.62 21.06
C ASP A 141 -18.23 27.97 19.98
N PHE A 142 -18.68 28.19 18.74
CA PHE A 142 -17.83 28.60 17.61
C PHE A 142 -17.64 30.13 17.59
N GLY A 143 -17.43 30.73 18.76
CA GLY A 143 -17.15 32.15 18.92
C GLY A 143 -15.72 32.51 18.50
N ALA A 144 -15.61 33.54 17.65
CA ALA A 144 -14.40 34.06 16.98
C ALA A 144 -13.66 33.03 16.09
N LYS A 145 -13.84 33.19 14.77
CA LYS A 145 -13.26 32.36 13.70
C LYS A 145 -11.73 32.32 13.77
N GLU A 146 -11.20 31.29 14.41
CA GLU A 146 -9.86 30.81 14.12
C GLU A 146 -9.79 30.27 12.69
N LYS A 147 -8.59 30.32 12.12
CA LYS A 147 -8.27 29.91 10.75
C LYS A 147 -8.83 28.50 10.49
N GLU A 148 -9.66 28.35 9.45
CA GLU A 148 -10.41 27.12 9.16
C GLU A 148 -9.49 25.87 9.24
N LEU A 149 -9.82 24.93 10.14
CA LEU A 149 -9.10 23.66 10.34
C LEU A 149 -9.15 22.75 9.11
N PHE A 150 -10.14 22.98 8.25
CA PHE A 150 -10.38 22.21 7.04
C PHE A 150 -10.44 23.17 5.87
N SER A 151 -9.76 22.83 4.78
CA SER A 151 -9.95 23.55 3.52
C SER A 151 -11.38 23.30 3.02
N GLY A 152 -12.05 24.29 2.41
CA GLY A 152 -13.48 24.20 2.05
C GLY A 152 -13.91 23.00 1.20
N HIS A 153 -12.98 22.26 0.58
CA HIS A 153 -13.24 20.99 -0.11
C HIS A 153 -13.39 19.79 0.85
N GLU A 154 -12.80 19.85 2.04
CA GLU A 154 -12.84 18.81 3.09
C GLU A 154 -14.07 18.94 4.00
N MET A 155 -14.76 20.09 3.92
CA MET A 155 -16.03 20.33 4.61
C MET A 155 -17.12 19.40 4.06
N GLY A 156 -17.38 18.28 4.75
CA GLY A 156 -18.50 17.37 4.47
C GLY A 156 -18.11 16.01 3.90
N GLU A 157 -16.81 15.74 3.71
CA GLU A 157 -16.36 14.39 3.38
C GLU A 157 -16.28 13.53 4.64
N ASP A 158 -17.22 12.60 4.78
CA ASP A 158 -17.34 11.74 5.95
C ASP A 158 -16.41 10.52 5.82
N ALA A 159 -15.34 10.51 6.63
CA ALA A 159 -14.40 9.39 6.70
C ALA A 159 -15.10 8.06 6.98
N ARG A 160 -16.24 8.06 7.68
CA ARG A 160 -17.04 6.84 7.92
C ARG A 160 -17.65 6.31 6.63
N LYS A 161 -18.18 7.16 5.76
CA LYS A 161 -18.74 6.73 4.46
C LYS A 161 -17.65 6.12 3.58
N VAL A 162 -16.46 6.71 3.56
CA VAL A 162 -15.30 6.15 2.83
C VAL A 162 -14.87 4.81 3.45
N TYR A 163 -14.86 4.71 4.78
CA TYR A 163 -14.58 3.46 5.49
C TYR A 163 -15.62 2.37 5.20
N ASP A 164 -16.91 2.70 5.10
CA ASP A 164 -17.96 1.74 4.76
C ASP A 164 -17.81 1.20 3.33
N VAL A 165 -17.45 2.07 2.37
CA VAL A 165 -17.13 1.65 0.99
C VAL A 165 -15.92 0.72 0.99
N TYR A 166 -14.86 1.10 1.71
CA TYR A 166 -13.68 0.28 1.89
C TYR A 166 -14.02 -1.11 2.47
N ARG A 167 -14.84 -1.16 3.53
CA ARG A 167 -15.20 -2.41 4.20
C ARG A 167 -15.91 -3.36 3.24
N ARG A 168 -16.85 -2.87 2.44
CA ARG A 168 -17.56 -3.69 1.43
C ARG A 168 -16.59 -4.28 0.41
N GLN A 169 -15.72 -3.46 -0.18
CA GLN A 169 -14.71 -3.92 -1.15
C GLN A 169 -13.76 -4.94 -0.54
N ARG A 170 -13.31 -4.71 0.69
CA ARG A 170 -12.47 -5.65 1.43
C ARG A 170 -13.19 -6.98 1.65
N ASP A 171 -14.44 -6.95 2.11
CA ASP A 171 -15.21 -8.15 2.42
C ASP A 171 -15.46 -8.99 1.15
N GLU A 172 -15.75 -8.34 0.02
CA GLU A 172 -15.88 -8.99 -1.29
C GLU A 172 -14.58 -9.67 -1.73
N ILE A 173 -13.45 -8.96 -1.61
CA ILE A 173 -12.13 -9.52 -1.94
C ILE A 173 -11.80 -10.70 -1.03
N MET A 174 -12.01 -10.56 0.28
CA MET A 174 -11.71 -11.62 1.25
C MET A 174 -12.61 -12.84 1.09
N SER A 175 -13.87 -12.66 0.69
CA SER A 175 -14.76 -13.78 0.35
C SER A 175 -14.18 -14.59 -0.80
N ARG A 176 -13.71 -13.93 -1.87
CA ARG A 176 -13.08 -14.62 -3.01
C ARG A 176 -11.79 -15.33 -2.61
N VAL A 177 -10.95 -14.70 -1.78
CA VAL A 177 -9.75 -15.37 -1.24
C VAL A 177 -10.14 -16.63 -0.49
N GLN A 178 -11.19 -16.57 0.34
CA GLN A 178 -11.64 -17.72 1.12
C GLN A 178 -12.11 -18.86 0.21
N ASP A 179 -12.87 -18.54 -0.84
CA ASP A 179 -13.35 -19.52 -1.82
C ASP A 179 -12.18 -20.21 -2.54
N GLU A 180 -11.21 -19.42 -3.01
CA GLU A 180 -10.01 -19.92 -3.71
C GLU A 180 -9.06 -20.69 -2.79
N THR A 181 -8.98 -20.30 -1.51
CA THR A 181 -8.14 -21.01 -0.52
C THR A 181 -8.57 -22.46 -0.39
N CYS A 182 -9.88 -22.75 -0.38
CA CYS A 182 -10.37 -24.13 -0.32
C CYS A 182 -9.93 -24.97 -1.53
N VAL A 183 -9.87 -24.34 -2.72
CA VAL A 183 -9.41 -25.00 -3.95
C VAL A 183 -7.90 -25.28 -3.86
N LEU A 184 -7.12 -24.32 -3.37
CA LEU A 184 -5.67 -24.47 -3.21
C LEU A 184 -5.30 -25.51 -2.16
N GLU A 185 -6.00 -25.57 -1.03
CA GLU A 185 -5.82 -26.62 -0.02
C GLU A 185 -6.02 -28.01 -0.63
N ARG A 186 -7.09 -28.21 -1.39
CA ARG A 186 -7.32 -29.48 -2.11
C ARG A 186 -6.23 -29.80 -3.13
N ALA A 187 -5.72 -28.79 -3.83
CA ALA A 187 -4.64 -28.98 -4.80
C ALA A 187 -3.31 -29.34 -4.11
N LEU A 188 -3.04 -28.77 -2.93
CA LEU A 188 -1.89 -29.12 -2.10
C LEU A 188 -2.03 -30.54 -1.54
N ASP A 189 -3.20 -30.93 -1.04
CA ASP A 189 -3.48 -32.29 -0.60
C ASP A 189 -3.27 -33.31 -1.72
N TRP A 190 -3.74 -32.99 -2.93
CA TRP A 190 -3.49 -33.81 -4.12
C TRP A 190 -1.99 -33.91 -4.42
N LEU A 191 -1.24 -32.80 -4.38
CA LEU A 191 0.21 -32.80 -4.62
C LEU A 191 0.94 -33.71 -3.61
N ILE A 192 0.58 -33.63 -2.33
CA ILE A 192 1.14 -34.49 -1.28
C ILE A 192 0.82 -35.96 -1.56
N SER A 193 -0.39 -36.26 -2.04
CA SER A 193 -0.81 -37.63 -2.35
C SER A 193 -0.12 -38.24 -3.59
N VAL A 194 0.35 -37.40 -4.51
CA VAL A 194 0.98 -37.81 -5.77
C VAL A 194 2.51 -37.74 -5.71
N SER A 195 3.07 -36.99 -4.76
CA SER A 195 4.51 -36.94 -4.55
C SER A 195 5.00 -38.26 -3.94
N PRO A 196 5.94 -38.98 -4.60
CA PRO A 196 6.47 -40.27 -4.14
C PRO A 196 7.35 -40.16 -2.89
#